data_AF-A0A6B3ET93-F1
#
_entry.id   AF-A0A6B3ET93-F1
#
_cell.length_a   1.000
_cell.length_b   1.000
_cell.length_c   1.000
_cell.angle_alpha   90.00
_cell.angle_beta   90.00
_cell.angle_gamma   90.00
#
_symmetry.space_group_name_H-M   'P 1'
#
loop_
_entity.id
_entity.type
_entity.pdbx_description
1 polymer ?
#
loop_
_entity_poly.entity_id
_entity_poly.type
_entity_poly.pdbx_seq_one_letter_code
_entity_poly.pdbx_strand_id
1 'polypeptide(L)' 'RVRLIQAFLAAGLSTGTIAEMVPCMAEPSADGARRAVELLERERARVSAVMDGLAAARSALDDLIEDNRRY' A
#
# COMPACT_ATOMS: atom_id res chain seq x y z
N ARG A 1 1.05 -13.71 -16.40
CA ARG A 1 1.20 -13.76 -14.91
C ARG A 1 2.24 -12.76 -14.39
N VAL A 2 3.46 -12.70 -14.93
CA VAL A 2 4.51 -11.73 -14.51
C VAL A 2 4.04 -10.27 -14.50
N ARG A 3 3.39 -9.79 -15.57
CA ARG A 3 2.87 -8.41 -15.64
C ARG A 3 1.89 -8.06 -14.51
N LEU A 4 1.07 -9.02 -14.08
CA LEU A 4 0.10 -8.82 -13.02
C LEU A 4 0.80 -8.71 -11.66
N ILE A 5 1.80 -9.56 -11.41
CA ILE A 5 2.65 -9.47 -10.21
C ILE A 5 3.41 -8.14 -10.17
N GLN A 6 3.97 -7.71 -11.31
CA GLN A 6 4.63 -6.40 -11.42
C GLN A 6 3.69 -5.24 -11.10
N ALA A 7 2.42 -5.30 -11.54
CA ALA A 7 1.42 -4.29 -11.19
C ALA A 7 1.15 -4.25 -9.69
N PHE A 8 1.05 -5.41 -9.02
CA PHE A 8 0.86 -5.45 -7.56
C PHE A 8 2.08 -4.93 -6.78
N LEU A 9 3.30 -5.31 -7.20
CA LEU A 9 4.53 -4.78 -6.60
C LEU A 9 4.64 -3.26 -6.78
N ALA A 10 4.30 -2.74 -7.97
CA ALA A 10 4.28 -1.31 -8.23
C ALA A 10 3.22 -0.57 -7.39
N ALA A 11 2.12 -1.24 -7.03
CA ALA A 11 1.11 -0.72 -6.11
C ALA A 11 1.49 -0.84 -4.62
N GLY A 12 2.69 -1.34 -4.31
CA GLY A 12 3.21 -1.41 -2.94
C GLY A 12 2.73 -2.63 -2.14
N LEU A 13 2.16 -3.64 -2.80
CA LEU A 13 1.81 -4.91 -2.14
C LEU A 13 3.07 -5.67 -1.75
N SER A 14 3.03 -6.31 -0.57
CA SER A 14 4.09 -7.22 -0.15
C SER A 14 4.07 -8.51 -0.98
N THR A 15 5.22 -9.18 -1.11
CA THR A 15 5.32 -10.48 -1.77
C THR A 15 4.47 -11.56 -1.06
N GLY A 16 4.33 -11.47 0.27
CA GLY A 16 3.42 -12.32 1.06
C GLY A 16 1.96 -12.10 0.67
N THR A 17 1.53 -10.85 0.60
CA THR A 17 0.19 -10.47 0.15
C THR A 17 -0.09 -10.95 -1.28
N ILE A 18 0.88 -10.83 -2.18
CA ILE A 18 0.74 -11.33 -3.55
C ILE A 18 0.60 -12.87 -3.58
N ALA A 19 1.29 -13.58 -2.69
CA ALA A 19 1.16 -15.03 -2.58
C ALA A 19 -0.26 -15.46 -2.17
N GLU A 20 -0.91 -14.70 -1.28
CA GLU A 20 -2.31 -14.93 -0.89
C GLU A 20 -3.30 -14.73 -2.05
N MET A 21 -2.94 -13.91 -3.05
CA MET A 21 -3.77 -13.70 -4.24
C MET A 21 -3.61 -14.82 -5.29
N VAL A 22 -2.54 -15.63 -5.24
CA VAL A 22 -2.23 -16.66 -6.25
C VAL A 22 -3.39 -17.65 -6.48
N PRO A 23 -4.07 -18.19 -5.46
CA PRO A 23 -5.20 -19.10 -5.66
C PRO A 23 -6.32 -18.46 -6.49
N CYS A 24 -6.62 -17.18 -6.26
CA CYS A 24 -7.65 -16.44 -6.99
C CYS A 24 -7.28 -16.18 -8.46
N MET A 25 -5.99 -16.13 -8.79
CA MET A 25 -5.49 -16.01 -10.17
C MET A 25 -5.39 -17.35 -10.90
N ALA A 26 -5.30 -18.45 -10.16
CA ALA A 26 -5.24 -19.79 -10.72
C ALA A 26 -6.64 -20.29 -11.07
N GLU A 27 -7.61 -20.06 -10.19
CA GLU A 27 -9.01 -20.48 -10.35
C GLU A 27 -9.96 -19.30 -10.08
N PRO A 28 -10.33 -18.54 -11.13
CA PRO A 28 -11.23 -17.40 -10.98
C PRO A 28 -12.60 -17.84 -10.46
N SER A 29 -13.03 -17.24 -9.35
CA SER A 29 -14.34 -17.47 -8.73
C SER A 29 -14.84 -16.18 -8.07
N ALA A 30 -16.16 -16.05 -7.90
CA ALA A 30 -16.75 -14.89 -7.22
C ALA A 30 -16.22 -14.75 -5.78
N ASP A 31 -16.04 -15.87 -5.08
CA ASP A 31 -15.52 -15.92 -3.71
C ASP A 31 -14.04 -15.54 -3.66
N GLY A 32 -13.26 -15.99 -4.64
CA GLY A 32 -11.87 -15.56 -4.82
C GLY A 32 -11.76 -14.05 -5.08
N ALA A 33 -12.63 -13.50 -5.94
CA ALA A 33 -12.67 -12.08 -6.23
C ALA A 33 -13.00 -11.25 -4.97
N ARG A 34 -13.97 -11.67 -4.15
CA ARG A 34 -14.30 -10.97 -2.88
C ARG A 34 -13.12 -10.97 -1.91
N ARG A 35 -12.46 -12.12 -1.71
CA ARG A 35 -11.26 -12.21 -0.87
C ARG A 35 -10.11 -11.35 -1.37
N ALA A 36 -9.92 -11.29 -2.69
CA ALA A 36 -8.91 -10.43 -3.30
C ALA A 36 -9.18 -8.94 -3.06
N VAL A 37 -10.44 -8.50 -3.14
CA VAL A 37 -10.83 -7.12 -2.83
C VAL A 37 -10.54 -6.79 -1.37
N GLU A 38 -10.96 -7.64 -0.42
CA GLU A 38 -10.69 -7.43 1.00
C GLU A 38 -9.20 -7.30 1.32
N LEU A 39 -8.36 -8.10 0.65
CA LEU A 39 -6.91 -8.04 0.79
C LEU A 39 -6.34 -6.71 0.24
N LEU A 40 -6.78 -6.30 -0.94
CA LEU A 40 -6.36 -5.05 -1.57
C LEU A 40 -6.79 -3.82 -0.75
N GLU A 41 -7.97 -3.85 -0.14
CA GLU A 41 -8.45 -2.80 0.76
C GLU A 41 -7.58 -2.68 2.02
N ARG A 42 -7.18 -3.83 2.62
CA ARG A 42 -6.25 -3.84 3.76
C ARG A 42 -4.89 -3.24 3.40
N GLU A 43 -4.34 -3.60 2.24
CA GLU A 43 -3.07 -3.03 1.80
C GLU A 43 -3.17 -1.54 1.49
N ARG A 44 -4.27 -1.10 0.87
CA ARG A 44 -4.54 0.32 0.66
C ARG A 44 -4.57 1.06 2.00
N ALA A 45 -5.27 0.54 3.00
CA ALA A 45 -5.32 1.13 4.33
C ALA A 45 -3.93 1.22 4.99
N ARG A 46 -3.11 0.16 4.88
CA ARG A 46 -1.73 0.15 5.38
C ARG A 46 -0.87 1.22 4.71
N VAL A 47 -0.93 1.34 3.38
CA VAL A 47 -0.17 2.35 2.63
C VAL A 47 -0.61 3.76 3.03
N SER A 48 -1.93 4.01 3.14
CA SER A 48 -2.46 5.29 3.59
C SER A 48 -1.95 5.67 4.98
N ALA A 49 -1.96 4.74 5.94
CA ALA A 49 -1.46 5.01 7.29
C ALA A 49 0.03 5.40 7.30
N VAL A 50 0.86 4.76 6.47
CA VAL A 50 2.28 5.12 6.32
C VAL A 50 2.42 6.51 5.69
N MET A 51 1.62 6.83 4.66
CA MET A 51 1.63 8.15 4.03
C MET A 51 1.23 9.25 5.01
N ASP A 52 0.23 9.02 5.85
CA ASP A 52 -0.21 9.97 6.88
C ASP A 52 0.92 10.23 7.89
N GLY A 53 1.62 9.17 8.32
CA GLY A 53 2.79 9.30 9.19
C GLY A 53 3.93 10.11 8.56
N LEU A 54 4.23 9.87 7.29
CA LEU A 54 5.25 10.63 6.55
C LEU A 54 4.83 12.09 6.34
N ALA A 55 3.55 12.35 6.06
CA ALA A 55 3.01 13.70 5.92
C ALA A 55 3.11 14.49 7.24
N ALA A 56 2.78 13.85 8.36
CA ALA A 56 2.94 14.45 9.70
C ALA A 56 4.40 14.74 10.03
N ALA A 57 5.31 13.79 9.77
CA ALA A 57 6.74 13.98 9.97
C ALA A 57 7.31 15.12 9.13
N ARG A 58 6.88 15.23 7.87
CA ARG A 58 7.26 16.35 6.99
C ARG A 58 6.74 17.68 7.54
N SER A 59 5.48 17.75 7.98
CA SER A 59 4.92 18.97 8.57
C SER A 59 5.72 19.45 9.77
N ALA A 60 6.08 18.54 10.68
CA ALA A 60 6.90 18.88 11.84
C ALA A 60 8.31 19.37 11.43
N LEU A 61 8.90 18.80 10.38
CA LEU A 61 10.17 19.25 9.85
C LEU A 61 10.06 20.64 9.20
N ASP A 62 8.97 20.92 8.48
CA ASP A 62 8.71 22.24 7.88
C ASP A 62 8.62 23.33 8.97
N ASP A 63 7.95 23.05 10.08
CA ASP A 63 7.85 23.96 11.23
C ASP A 63 9.24 24.25 11.83
N LEU A 64 10.05 23.22 12.06
CA LEU A 64 11.41 23.37 12.58
C LEU A 64 12.31 24.20 11.64
N ILE A 65 12.15 24.03 10.32
CA ILE A 65 12.89 24.82 9.33
C ILE A 65 12.48 26.29 9.40
N GLU A 66 11.19 26.58 9.50
CA GLU A 66 10.66 27.94 9.59
C GLU A 66 11.12 28.64 10.87
N ASP A 67 11.10 27.95 12.01
CA ASP A 67 11.62 28.49 13.27
C ASP A 67 13.11 28.84 13.14
N ASN A 68 13.92 27.98 12.51
CA ASN A 68 15.35 28.24 12.30
C ASN A 68 15.62 29.41 11.36
N ARG A 69 14.74 29.72 10.40
CA ARG A 69 14.89 30.88 9.51
C ARG A 69 14.69 32.23 10.20
N ARG A 70 14.08 32.24 11.39
CA ARG A 70 13.77 33.46 12.15
C ARG A 70 14.87 33.86 13.13
N TYR A 71 15.85 32.97 13.36
CA TYR A 71 17.07 33.26 14.12
C TYR A 71 18.12 33.93 13.24
#